data_AF-A0A6F9ZZH8-F1
#
_entry.id   AF-A0A6F9ZZH8-F1
#
_cell.length_a   1.000
_cell.length_b   1.000
_cell.length_c   1.000
_cell.angle_alpha   90.00
_cell.angle_beta   90.00
_cell.angle_gamma   90.00
#
_symmetry.space_group_name_H-M   'P 1'
#
loop_
_entity.id
_entity.type
_entity.pdbx_description
1 polymer ?
#
loop_
_entity_poly.entity_id
_entity_poly.type
_entity_poly.pdbx_seq_one_letter_code
_entity_poly.pdbx_strand_id
1 'polypeptide(L)'
;MRPEHLPKPARPAEDAQQEISGVRPIPNGERDPFHDPERKHRLIIGATKRILKLLEQERKLLTDILVAEEESALAKKEWERDPSPSKAKKRDATFDKLERFERTYQEEFLPHEATSSGMRTLSWEKRLSRTQNNIEKQRSILQSATRALEKIRSSKTAPARESA
;
A
#
# COMPACT_ATOMS: atom_id res chain seq x y z
N MET A 1 25.46 18.82 64.22
CA MET A 1 25.16 19.67 63.03
C MET A 1 23.80 19.25 62.50
N ARG A 2 22.89 20.20 62.23
CA ARG A 2 21.49 19.93 61.85
C ARG A 2 21.34 19.94 60.31
N PRO A 3 20.52 19.07 59.72
CA PRO A 3 20.27 19.07 58.28
C PRO A 3 19.39 20.25 57.88
N GLU A 4 19.87 21.03 56.91
CA GLU A 4 19.09 22.06 56.23
C GLU A 4 17.90 21.43 55.49
N HIS A 5 16.77 22.13 55.56
CA HIS A 5 15.53 21.74 54.91
C HIS A 5 15.63 22.03 53.41
N LEU A 6 15.56 20.99 52.59
CA LEU A 6 15.28 21.13 51.16
C LEU A 6 13.85 21.67 50.99
N PRO A 7 13.63 22.77 50.24
CA PRO A 7 12.29 23.22 49.92
C PRO A 7 11.59 22.13 49.09
N LYS A 8 10.37 21.76 49.51
CA LYS A 8 9.48 20.90 48.75
C LYS A 8 9.40 21.42 47.31
N PRO A 9 9.58 20.59 46.27
CA PRO A 9 9.24 21.00 44.92
C PRO A 9 7.75 21.37 44.90
N ALA A 10 7.47 22.62 44.54
CA ALA A 10 6.13 23.05 44.17
C ALA A 10 5.67 22.11 43.04
N ARG A 11 4.58 21.39 43.28
CA ARG A 11 3.88 20.63 42.23
C ARG A 11 3.70 21.57 41.04
N PRO A 12 4.19 21.24 39.83
CA PRO A 12 3.69 21.94 38.67
C PRO A 12 2.18 21.66 38.63
N ALA A 13 1.40 22.74 38.59
CA ALA A 13 -0.03 22.70 38.43
C ALA A 13 -0.39 21.76 37.27
N GLU A 14 -1.39 20.92 37.52
CA GLU A 14 -2.05 20.02 36.58
C GLU A 14 -2.83 20.78 35.49
N ASP A 15 -2.27 21.86 34.94
CA ASP A 15 -2.93 22.75 33.97
C ASP A 15 -2.09 22.92 32.68
N ALA A 16 -1.35 21.87 32.32
CA ALA A 16 -0.78 21.71 30.98
C ALA A 16 -1.46 20.57 30.20
N GLN A 17 -2.77 20.36 30.41
CA GLN A 17 -3.62 19.75 29.38
C GLN A 17 -3.91 20.78 28.27
N GLN A 18 -2.84 21.28 27.65
CA GLN A 18 -2.94 21.90 26.34
C GLN A 18 -3.33 20.82 25.34
N GLU A 19 -4.57 20.90 24.87
CA GLU A 19 -4.86 21.04 23.44
C GLU A 19 -3.95 20.24 22.47
N ILE A 20 -3.85 18.93 22.66
CA ILE A 20 -3.44 18.01 21.58
C ILE A 20 -4.62 17.10 21.25
N SER A 21 -5.72 17.73 20.86
CA SER A 21 -6.73 17.06 20.06
C SER A 21 -7.21 18.06 19.01
N GLY A 22 -6.40 18.22 17.96
CA GLY A 22 -6.86 18.80 16.68
C GLY A 22 -7.94 17.95 15.99
N VAL A 23 -8.54 16.97 16.68
CA VAL A 23 -9.72 16.27 16.23
C VAL A 23 -10.90 17.21 16.48
N ARG A 24 -11.36 17.87 15.41
CA ARG A 24 -12.66 18.55 15.42
C ARG A 24 -13.70 17.57 15.99
N PRO A 25 -14.49 17.94 17.01
CA PRO A 25 -15.58 17.08 17.46
C PRO A 25 -16.49 16.80 16.27
N ILE A 26 -16.70 15.51 15.96
CA ILE A 26 -17.61 15.09 14.91
C ILE A 26 -18.99 15.60 15.35
N PRO A 27 -19.66 16.47 14.56
CA PRO A 27 -20.97 16.99 14.92
C PRO A 27 -21.93 15.82 15.18
N ASN A 28 -22.74 15.94 16.24
CA ASN A 28 -23.62 14.92 16.86
C ASN A 28 -24.67 14.24 15.94
N GLY A 29 -24.53 14.29 14.61
CA GLY A 29 -25.40 13.64 13.62
C GLY A 29 -24.73 12.61 12.72
N GLU A 30 -23.40 12.55 12.63
CA GLU A 30 -22.69 11.50 11.88
C GLU A 30 -22.19 10.43 12.85
N ARG A 31 -22.98 9.35 13.05
CA ARG A 31 -22.46 8.15 13.72
C ARG A 31 -21.23 7.68 12.96
N ASP A 32 -20.10 7.56 13.66
CA ASP A 32 -18.87 7.02 13.10
C ASP A 32 -19.19 5.71 12.33
N PRO A 33 -18.83 5.62 11.03
CA PRO A 33 -19.15 4.47 10.18
C PRO A 33 -18.57 3.14 10.68
N PHE A 34 -17.64 3.16 11.65
CA PHE A 34 -17.10 1.98 12.30
C PHE A 34 -18.02 1.39 13.39
N HIS A 35 -19.09 2.10 13.80
CA HIS A 35 -20.09 1.59 14.76
C HIS A 35 -21.14 0.66 14.14
N ASP A 36 -21.37 0.72 12.82
CA ASP A 36 -22.22 -0.23 12.10
C ASP A 36 -21.35 -1.33 11.48
N PRO A 37 -21.46 -2.60 11.93
CA PRO A 37 -20.62 -3.68 11.43
C PRO A 37 -20.75 -3.89 9.91
N GLU A 38 -21.94 -3.69 9.35
CA GLU A 38 -22.19 -3.85 7.93
C GLU A 38 -21.47 -2.76 7.11
N ARG A 39 -21.63 -1.50 7.53
CA ARG A 39 -20.98 -0.33 6.91
C ARG A 39 -19.45 -0.42 7.03
N LYS A 40 -18.94 -0.80 8.20
CA LYS A 40 -17.51 -1.05 8.43
C LYS A 40 -16.94 -2.07 7.44
N HIS A 41 -17.55 -3.24 7.31
CA HIS A 41 -17.05 -4.27 6.39
C HIS A 41 -17.19 -3.87 4.91
N ARG A 42 -18.25 -3.15 4.52
CA ARG A 42 -18.37 -2.59 3.16
C ARG A 42 -17.26 -1.59 2.84
N LEU A 43 -16.90 -0.72 3.79
CA LEU A 43 -15.80 0.23 3.62
C LEU A 43 -14.45 -0.48 3.45
N ILE A 44 -14.19 -1.52 4.25
CA ILE A 44 -12.99 -2.35 4.13
C ILE A 44 -12.94 -3.00 2.74
N ILE A 45 -14.03 -3.64 2.29
CA ILE A 45 -14.11 -4.26 0.96
C ILE A 45 -13.81 -3.24 -0.15
N GLY A 46 -14.42 -2.05 -0.07
CA GLY A 46 -14.20 -0.98 -1.05
C GLY A 46 -12.75 -0.49 -1.08
N ALA A 47 -12.14 -0.28 0.08
CA ALA A 47 -10.74 0.12 0.19
C ALA A 47 -9.79 -0.97 -0.33
N THR A 48 -9.98 -2.22 0.09
CA THR A 48 -9.17 -3.37 -0.35
C THR A 48 -9.24 -3.57 -1.86
N LYS A 49 -10.42 -3.43 -2.50
CA LYS A 49 -10.55 -3.52 -3.96
C LYS A 49 -9.73 -2.44 -4.69
N ARG A 50 -9.71 -1.20 -4.17
CA ARG A 50 -8.90 -0.12 -4.76
C ARG A 50 -7.40 -0.40 -4.61
N ILE A 51 -6.97 -0.88 -3.44
CA ILE A 51 -5.57 -1.26 -3.20
C ILE A 51 -5.16 -2.40 -4.12
N LEU A 52 -5.99 -3.44 -4.28
CA LEU A 52 -5.72 -4.55 -5.20
C LEU A 52 -5.53 -4.08 -6.63
N LYS A 53 -6.39 -3.16 -7.11
CA LYS A 53 -6.27 -2.60 -8.46
C LYS A 53 -4.91 -1.91 -8.66
N LEU A 54 -4.48 -1.10 -7.69
CA LEU A 54 -3.18 -0.42 -7.75
C LEU A 54 -2.01 -1.42 -7.73
N LEU A 55 -2.05 -2.42 -6.85
CA LEU A 55 -1.01 -3.45 -6.76
C LEU A 55 -0.94 -4.32 -8.03
N GLU A 56 -2.09 -4.60 -8.68
CA GLU A 56 -2.12 -5.36 -9.93
C GLU A 56 -1.54 -4.55 -11.10
N GLN A 57 -1.77 -3.23 -11.13
CA GLN A 57 -1.11 -2.32 -12.07
C GLN A 57 0.40 -2.28 -11.84
N GLU A 58 0.83 -2.14 -10.58
CA GLU A 58 2.26 -2.18 -10.20
C GLU A 58 2.91 -3.51 -10.61
N ARG A 59 2.25 -4.64 -10.30
CA ARG A 59 2.75 -5.98 -10.66
C ARG A 59 2.94 -6.12 -12.16
N LYS A 60 1.97 -5.64 -12.94
CA LYS A 60 2.03 -5.68 -14.40
C LYS A 60 3.25 -4.89 -14.89
N LEU A 61 3.40 -3.65 -14.44
CA LEU A 61 4.53 -2.80 -14.83
C LEU A 61 5.88 -3.41 -14.45
N LEU A 62 6.00 -3.98 -13.25
CA LEU A 62 7.22 -4.68 -12.81
C LEU A 62 7.53 -5.91 -13.66
N THR A 63 6.51 -6.64 -14.10
CA THR A 63 6.69 -7.78 -15.02
C THR A 63 7.14 -7.29 -16.39
N ASP A 64 6.53 -6.22 -16.90
CA ASP A 64 6.89 -5.60 -18.19
C ASP A 64 8.34 -5.09 -18.18
N ILE A 65 8.82 -4.54 -17.04
CA ILE A 65 10.22 -4.15 -16.82
C ILE A 65 11.15 -5.36 -16.92
N LEU A 66 10.87 -6.43 -16.17
CA LEU A 66 11.73 -7.63 -16.17
C LEU A 66 11.83 -8.26 -17.57
N VAL A 67 10.71 -8.31 -18.30
CA VAL A 67 10.70 -8.78 -19.69
C VAL A 67 11.52 -7.86 -20.59
N ALA A 68 11.39 -6.53 -20.46
CA ALA A 68 12.16 -5.57 -21.24
C ALA A 68 13.67 -5.60 -20.90
N GLU A 69 14.02 -5.92 -19.66
CA GLU A 69 15.41 -6.13 -19.21
C GLU A 69 16.03 -7.36 -19.91
N GLU A 70 15.30 -8.47 -19.93
CA GLU A 70 15.72 -9.68 -20.65
C GLU A 70 15.82 -9.45 -22.16
N GLU A 71 14.81 -8.81 -22.78
CA GLU A 71 14.81 -8.44 -24.19
C GLU A 71 16.02 -7.56 -24.55
N SER A 72 16.35 -6.60 -23.69
CA SER A 72 17.49 -5.69 -23.88
C SER A 72 18.83 -6.43 -23.75
N ALA A 73 18.95 -7.35 -22.79
CA ALA A 73 20.12 -8.19 -22.64
C ALA A 73 20.32 -9.12 -23.85
N LEU A 74 19.23 -9.69 -24.38
CA LEU A 74 19.26 -10.52 -25.59
C LEU A 74 19.61 -9.70 -26.84
N ALA A 75 18.99 -8.54 -27.04
CA ALA A 75 19.26 -7.67 -28.19
C ALA A 75 20.71 -7.16 -28.19
N LYS A 76 21.27 -6.85 -27.01
CA LYS A 76 22.68 -6.51 -26.85
C LYS A 76 23.59 -7.66 -27.30
N LYS A 77 23.33 -8.89 -26.82
CA LYS A 77 24.10 -10.08 -27.21
C LYS A 77 23.99 -10.38 -28.71
N GLU A 78 22.79 -10.21 -29.30
CA GLU A 78 22.58 -10.39 -30.74
C GLU A 78 23.40 -9.40 -31.56
N TRP A 79 23.42 -8.12 -31.16
CA TRP A 79 24.22 -7.07 -31.79
C TRP A 79 25.73 -7.27 -31.60
N GLU A 80 26.17 -7.69 -30.41
CA GLU A 80 27.59 -8.02 -30.15
C GLU A 80 28.09 -9.16 -31.04
N ARG A 81 27.23 -10.12 -31.36
CA ARG A 81 27.53 -11.22 -32.29
C ARG A 81 27.55 -10.77 -33.75
N ASP A 82 26.72 -9.80 -34.11
CA ASP A 82 26.58 -9.28 -35.47
C ASP A 82 26.12 -7.81 -35.40
N PRO A 83 27.05 -6.85 -35.54
CA PRO A 83 26.79 -5.43 -35.35
C PRO A 83 26.12 -4.81 -36.60
N SER A 84 25.13 -5.49 -37.17
CA SER A 84 24.38 -4.98 -38.31
C SER A 84 23.45 -3.82 -37.90
N PRO A 85 23.17 -2.87 -38.82
CA PRO A 85 22.27 -1.74 -38.54
C PRO A 85 20.87 -2.16 -38.08
N SER A 86 20.37 -3.29 -38.56
CA SER A 86 19.07 -3.85 -38.16
C SER A 86 19.06 -4.28 -36.69
N LYS A 87 20.12 -4.97 -36.24
CA LYS A 87 20.26 -5.39 -34.83
C LYS A 87 20.56 -4.22 -33.91
N ALA A 88 21.31 -3.23 -34.37
CA ALA A 88 21.50 -1.97 -33.63
C ALA A 88 20.16 -1.29 -33.38
N LYS A 89 19.30 -1.15 -34.40
CA LYS A 89 17.96 -0.59 -34.25
C LYS A 89 17.09 -1.39 -33.27
N LYS A 90 17.14 -2.73 -33.31
CA LYS A 90 16.41 -3.58 -32.37
C LYS A 90 16.89 -3.36 -30.93
N ARG A 91 18.21 -3.31 -30.72
CA ARG A 91 18.82 -3.01 -29.42
C ARG A 91 18.35 -1.64 -28.92
N ASP A 92 18.54 -0.59 -29.69
CA ASP A 92 18.20 0.76 -29.25
C ASP A 92 16.70 0.86 -28.90
N ALA A 93 15.83 0.23 -29.70
CA ALA A 93 14.39 0.18 -29.41
C ALA A 93 14.01 -0.59 -28.12
N THR A 94 14.72 -1.67 -27.76
CA THR A 94 14.45 -2.38 -26.50
C THR A 94 14.94 -1.60 -25.29
N PHE A 95 16.09 -0.92 -25.40
CA PHE A 95 16.60 -0.03 -24.35
C PHE A 95 15.67 1.16 -24.12
N ASP A 96 15.17 1.81 -25.19
CA ASP A 96 14.17 2.89 -25.09
C ASP A 96 12.84 2.42 -24.48
N LYS A 97 12.47 1.15 -24.70
CA LYS A 97 11.28 0.54 -24.08
C LYS A 97 11.50 0.33 -22.58
N LEU A 98 12.66 -0.20 -22.18
CA LEU A 98 13.03 -0.38 -20.78
C LEU A 98 13.04 0.96 -20.03
N GLU A 99 13.70 1.99 -20.58
CA GLU A 99 13.78 3.31 -19.95
C GLU A 99 12.38 3.91 -19.70
N ARG A 100 11.47 3.77 -20.67
CA ARG A 100 10.09 4.25 -20.50
C ARG A 100 9.37 3.56 -19.36
N PHE A 101 9.47 2.24 -19.24
CA PHE A 101 8.83 1.52 -18.15
C PHE A 101 9.43 1.88 -16.78
N GLU A 102 10.75 1.98 -16.70
CA GLU A 102 11.42 2.39 -15.46
C GLU A 102 11.01 3.80 -15.04
N ARG A 103 10.90 4.73 -16.00
CA ARG A 103 10.41 6.09 -15.74
C ARG A 103 8.95 6.09 -15.28
N THR A 104 8.07 5.35 -15.95
CA THR A 104 6.67 5.20 -15.50
C THR A 104 6.59 4.64 -14.08
N TYR A 105 7.42 3.66 -13.73
CA TYR A 105 7.45 3.12 -12.37
C TYR A 105 7.94 4.16 -11.35
N GLN A 106 8.96 4.94 -11.72
CA GLN A 106 9.48 6.02 -10.88
C GLN A 106 8.45 7.12 -10.62
N GLU A 107 7.73 7.53 -11.65
CA GLU A 107 6.73 8.60 -11.59
C GLU A 107 5.45 8.15 -10.86
N GLU A 108 4.96 6.94 -11.12
CA GLU A 108 3.68 6.48 -10.60
C GLU A 108 3.76 5.80 -9.22
N PHE A 109 4.84 5.08 -8.92
CA PHE A 109 4.89 4.18 -7.73
C PHE A 109 6.01 4.50 -6.74
N LEU A 110 7.09 5.17 -7.16
CA LEU A 110 8.19 5.59 -6.28
C LEU A 110 8.16 7.03 -5.72
N PRO A 111 7.20 7.95 -6.03
CA PRO A 111 7.33 9.34 -5.57
C PRO A 111 7.33 9.49 -4.03
N HIS A 112 6.90 8.47 -3.29
CA HIS A 112 6.90 8.45 -1.82
C HIS A 112 8.04 7.65 -1.17
N GLU A 113 8.73 6.74 -1.90
CA GLU A 113 9.86 5.96 -1.34
C GLU A 113 11.19 6.71 -1.39
N ALA A 114 11.33 7.73 -2.25
CA ALA A 114 12.57 8.49 -2.43
C ALA A 114 12.96 9.38 -1.22
N THR A 115 12.06 9.56 -0.24
CA THR A 115 12.30 10.40 0.95
C THR A 115 13.11 9.70 2.06
N SER A 116 13.41 8.41 1.92
CA SER A 116 14.31 7.68 2.82
C SER A 116 15.60 7.34 2.08
N SER A 117 16.67 8.05 2.44
CA SER A 117 18.03 8.02 1.88
C SER A 117 18.76 6.66 1.90
N GLY A 118 18.07 5.52 1.96
CA GLY A 118 18.68 4.19 2.09
C GLY A 118 18.10 3.06 1.25
N MET A 119 17.05 3.26 0.44
CA MET A 119 16.34 2.17 -0.27
C MET A 119 16.51 2.16 -1.79
N ARG A 120 17.61 2.68 -2.32
CA ARG A 120 17.85 2.76 -3.79
C ARG A 120 18.16 1.42 -4.49
N THR A 121 18.17 0.28 -3.81
CA THR A 121 18.67 -0.98 -4.40
C THR A 121 17.85 -2.21 -4.02
N LEU A 122 16.52 -2.15 -4.16
CA LEU A 122 15.75 -3.39 -4.31
C LEU A 122 15.70 -3.73 -5.79
N SER A 123 16.22 -4.90 -6.18
CA SER A 123 16.08 -5.42 -7.54
C SER A 123 14.61 -5.48 -7.94
N TRP A 124 14.32 -5.33 -9.24
CA TRP A 124 12.97 -5.39 -9.80
C TRP A 124 12.22 -6.66 -9.37
N GLU A 125 12.92 -7.80 -9.31
CA GLU A 125 12.39 -9.08 -8.82
C GLU A 125 11.95 -9.02 -7.35
N LYS A 126 12.74 -8.37 -6.49
CA LYS A 126 12.40 -8.23 -5.07
C LYS A 126 11.21 -7.30 -4.87
N ARG A 127 11.06 -6.26 -5.70
CA ARG A 127 9.86 -5.42 -5.74
C ARG A 127 8.65 -6.22 -6.19
N LEU A 128 8.77 -6.98 -7.29
CA LEU A 128 7.71 -7.84 -7.80
C LEU A 128 7.23 -8.85 -6.74
N SER A 129 8.16 -9.51 -6.05
CA SER A 129 7.85 -10.45 -4.97
C SER A 129 7.09 -9.78 -3.81
N ARG A 130 7.48 -8.56 -3.42
CA ARG A 130 6.76 -7.78 -2.39
C ARG A 130 5.35 -7.42 -2.85
N THR A 131 5.19 -6.95 -4.08
CA THR A 131 3.88 -6.61 -4.66
C THR A 131 2.98 -7.87 -4.72
N GLN A 132 3.52 -9.03 -5.11
CA GLN A 132 2.80 -10.31 -5.08
C GLN A 132 2.33 -10.69 -3.67
N ASN A 133 3.23 -10.64 -2.68
CA ASN A 133 2.88 -10.91 -1.28
C ASN A 133 1.79 -9.93 -0.76
N ASN A 134 1.86 -8.66 -1.16
CA ASN A 134 0.84 -7.68 -0.80
C ASN A 134 -0.50 -7.99 -1.45
N ILE A 135 -0.52 -8.41 -2.72
CA ILE A 135 -1.75 -8.85 -3.40
C ILE A 135 -2.39 -10.02 -2.64
N GLU A 136 -1.61 -11.03 -2.25
CA GLU A 136 -2.09 -12.19 -1.50
C GLU A 136 -2.70 -11.78 -0.15
N LYS A 137 -2.01 -10.91 0.60
CA LYS A 137 -2.53 -10.34 1.85
C LYS A 137 -3.86 -9.61 1.63
N GLN A 138 -3.95 -8.76 0.60
CA GLN A 138 -5.18 -8.02 0.31
C GLN A 138 -6.32 -8.95 -0.16
N ARG A 139 -6.03 -10.03 -0.91
CA ARG A 139 -7.02 -11.06 -1.25
C ARG A 139 -7.57 -11.76 0.00
N SER A 140 -6.71 -12.08 0.95
CA SER A 140 -7.11 -12.66 2.24
C SER A 140 -8.01 -11.72 3.05
N ILE A 141 -7.64 -10.42 3.11
CA ILE A 141 -8.46 -9.38 3.77
C ILE A 141 -9.83 -9.26 3.09
N LEU A 142 -9.86 -9.21 1.75
CA LEU A 142 -11.09 -9.11 0.98
C LEU A 142 -12.01 -10.31 1.24
N GLN A 143 -11.46 -11.52 1.22
CA GLN A 143 -12.21 -12.74 1.49
C GLN A 143 -12.79 -12.74 2.91
N SER A 144 -11.97 -12.38 3.91
CA SER A 144 -12.39 -12.33 5.32
C SER A 144 -13.48 -11.28 5.55
N ALA A 145 -13.34 -10.08 4.99
CA ALA A 145 -14.34 -9.03 5.11
C ALA A 145 -15.65 -9.39 4.39
N THR A 146 -15.57 -10.06 3.24
CA THR A 146 -16.74 -10.53 2.49
C THR A 146 -17.51 -11.59 3.28
N ARG A 147 -16.81 -12.57 3.86
CA ARG A 147 -17.41 -13.61 4.72
C ARG A 147 -18.05 -13.02 5.97
N ALA A 148 -17.41 -12.04 6.61
CA ALA A 148 -17.97 -11.36 7.78
C ALA A 148 -19.27 -10.61 7.43
N LEU A 149 -19.29 -9.92 6.28
CA LEU A 149 -20.48 -9.23 5.78
C LEU A 149 -21.62 -10.19 5.48
N GLU A 150 -21.31 -11.34 4.87
CA GLU A 150 -22.28 -12.40 4.58
C GLU A 150 -22.89 -12.97 5.87
N LYS A 151 -22.07 -13.22 6.90
CA LYS A 151 -22.54 -13.67 8.22
C LYS A 151 -23.47 -12.65 8.90
N ILE A 152 -23.16 -11.37 8.79
CA ILE A 152 -24.02 -10.30 9.34
C ILE A 152 -25.38 -10.32 8.63
N ARG A 153 -25.37 -10.43 7.29
CA ARG A 153 -26.61 -10.46 6.50
C ARG A 153 -27.47 -11.68 6.82
N SER A 154 -26.88 -12.87 6.93
CA SER A 154 -27.62 -14.09 7.25
C SER A 154 -28.20 -14.07 8.68
N SER A 155 -27.51 -13.45 9.63
CA SER A 155 -28.02 -13.28 11.01
C SER A 155 -29.20 -12.32 11.12
N LYS A 156 -29.32 -11.33 10.22
CA LYS A 156 -30.43 -10.36 10.20
C LYS A 156 -31.69 -10.90 9.52
N THR A 157 -31.54 -11.90 8.65
CA THR A 157 -32.64 -12.53 7.90
C THR A 157 -33.17 -13.81 8.53
N ALA A 158 -32.67 -14.23 9.70
CA ALA A 158 -33.28 -15.34 10.43
C ALA A 158 -34.71 -14.91 10.83
N PRO A 159 -35.76 -15.61 10.36
CA PRO A 159 -37.12 -15.27 10.74
C PRO A 159 -37.21 -15.34 12.26
N ALA A 160 -37.66 -14.25 12.88
CA ALA A 160 -38.14 -14.27 14.25
C ALA A 160 -39.31 -15.26 14.26
N ARG A 161 -39.01 -16.55 14.50
CA ARG A 161 -40.04 -17.55 14.75
C ARG A 161 -40.73 -17.13 16.02
N GLU A 162 -41.94 -16.60 15.84
CA GLU A 162 -42.95 -16.36 16.86
C GLU A 162 -42.92 -17.51 17.87
N SER A 163 -42.54 -17.19 19.10
CA SER A 163 -42.92 -17.95 20.28
C SER A 163 -43.90 -17.07 21.03
N ALA A 164 -45.16 -17.20 20.63
CA ALA A 164 -46.33 -16.84 21.42
C ALA A 164 -47.21 -18.10 21.49
#